data_AF-A0A356I7N6-F1
#
_entry.id   AF-A0A356I7N6-F1
#
_cell.length_a   1.000
_cell.length_b   1.000
_cell.length_c   1.000
_cell.angle_alpha   90.00
_cell.angle_beta   90.00
_cell.angle_gamma   90.00
#
_symmetry.space_group_name_H-M   'P 1'
#
loop_
_entity.id
_entity.type
_entity.pdbx_description
1 polymer ?
#
loop_
_entity_poly.entity_id
_entity_poly.type
_entity_poly.pdbx_seq_one_letter_code
_entity_poly.pdbx_strand_id
1 'polypeptide(L)' 'MQQPKVLIITGYGVNCEAESAEAWRRAGADPVLVHVNDLLSNPEQIDMVDGLMFVGGFSYGDHMTSG' A
#
# COMPACT_ATOMS: atom_id res chain seq x y z
N MET A 1 9.53 14.29 -16.61
CA MET A 1 8.77 14.50 -15.37
C MET A 1 9.07 13.32 -14.46
N GLN A 2 9.25 13.53 -13.16
CA GLN A 2 9.38 12.40 -12.23
C GLN A 2 8.00 11.78 -11.99
N GLN A 3 7.94 10.45 -11.88
CA GLN A 3 6.71 9.74 -11.50
C GLN A 3 6.59 9.80 -9.98
N PRO A 4 5.45 10.23 -9.41
CA PRO A 4 5.27 10.26 -7.96
C PRO A 4 5.31 8.83 -7.41
N LYS A 5 6.07 8.61 -6.34
CA LYS A 5 6.14 7.32 -5.66
C LYS A 5 4.96 7.16 -4.73
N VAL A 6 4.26 6.04 -4.82
CA VAL A 6 3.11 5.76 -3.96
C VAL A 6 3.35 4.48 -3.19
N LEU A 7 3.41 4.56 -1.87
CA LEU A 7 3.54 3.38 -1.01
C LEU A 7 2.14 2.80 -0.75
N ILE A 8 1.91 1.59 -1.28
CA ILE A 8 0.71 0.79 -1.05
C ILE A 8 1.01 -0.14 0.13
N ILE A 9 0.32 0.10 1.24
CA ILE A 9 0.47 -0.69 2.47
C ILE A 9 -0.31 -1.99 2.29
N THR A 10 0.40 -3.12 2.37
CA THR A 10 -0.14 -4.48 2.30
C THR A 10 -0.10 -5.15 3.67
N GLY A 11 -0.76 -6.29 3.82
CA GLY A 11 -0.88 -6.97 5.10
C GLY A 11 -1.53 -8.35 4.96
N TYR A 12 -1.78 -9.00 6.08
CA TYR A 12 -2.56 -10.23 6.09
C TYR A 12 -4.05 -9.95 5.85
N GLY A 13 -4.63 -10.62 4.86
CA GLY A 13 -6.07 -10.60 4.58
C GLY A 13 -6.54 -9.47 3.65
N VAL A 14 -5.70 -8.47 3.40
CA VAL A 14 -5.95 -7.53 2.30
C VAL A 14 -5.76 -8.23 0.95
N ASN A 15 -6.47 -7.79 -0.09
CA ASN A 15 -6.51 -8.50 -1.38
C ASN A 15 -6.67 -7.61 -2.61
N CYS A 16 -6.60 -6.28 -2.44
CA CYS A 16 -6.80 -5.31 -3.51
C CYS A 16 -5.51 -4.63 -4.02
N GLU A 17 -4.34 -5.15 -3.66
CA GLU A 17 -3.05 -4.53 -3.97
C GLU A 17 -2.68 -4.54 -5.45
N ALA A 18 -3.08 -5.58 -6.19
CA ALA A 18 -2.71 -5.74 -7.59
C ALA A 18 -3.42 -4.71 -8.48
N GLU A 19 -4.74 -4.57 -8.34
CA GLU A 19 -5.54 -3.60 -9.07
C GLU A 19 -5.24 -2.16 -8.64
N SER A 20 -4.92 -1.96 -7.36
CA SER A 20 -4.52 -0.64 -6.85
C SER A 20 -3.20 -0.18 -7.46
N ALA A 21 -2.20 -1.07 -7.53
CA ALA A 21 -0.93 -0.78 -8.19
C ALA A 21 -1.14 -0.50 -9.69
N GLU A 22 -1.99 -1.27 -10.36
CA GLU A 22 -2.29 -1.04 -11.77
C GLU A 22 -2.98 0.31 -12.01
N ALA A 23 -3.92 0.71 -11.14
CA ALA A 23 -4.57 2.01 -11.22
C ALA A 23 -3.57 3.17 -11.08
N TRP A 24 -2.64 3.08 -10.13
CA TRP A 24 -1.58 4.08 -9.94
C TRP A 24 -0.61 4.16 -11.13
N ARG A 25 -0.20 3.02 -11.69
CA ARG A 25 0.63 3.00 -12.92
C ARG A 25 -0.08 3.70 -14.08
N ARG A 26 -1.38 3.45 -14.26
CA ARG A 26 -2.18 4.11 -15.30
C ARG A 26 -2.34 5.61 -15.06
N ALA A 27 -2.33 6.05 -13.81
CA ALA A 27 -2.34 7.46 -13.44
C ALA A 27 -0.95 8.15 -13.58
N GLY A 28 0.10 7.40 -13.95
CA GLY A 28 1.45 7.92 -14.15
C GLY A 28 2.32 7.96 -12.89
N ALA A 29 1.94 7.22 -11.85
CA ALA A 29 2.71 7.05 -10.62
C ALA A 29 3.57 5.77 -10.62
N ASP A 30 4.50 5.69 -9.67
CA ASP A 30 5.36 4.53 -9.41
C ASP A 30 4.96 3.87 -8.07
N PRO A 31 4.01 2.91 -8.06
CA PRO A 31 3.54 2.29 -6.83
C PRO A 31 4.52 1.23 -6.31
N VAL A 32 4.79 1.27 -5.01
CA VAL A 32 5.64 0.34 -4.27
C VAL A 32 4.79 -0.37 -3.22
N LEU A 33 4.81 -1.69 -3.20
CA LEU A 33 4.07 -2.48 -2.22
C LEU A 33 4.96 -2.77 -1.02
N VAL A 34 4.50 -2.46 0.18
CA VAL A 34 5.24 -2.71 1.43
C VAL A 34 4.31 -3.37 2.43
N HIS A 35 4.73 -4.48 3.04
CA HIS A 35 3.95 -5.13 4.08
C HIS A 35 3.99 -4.30 5.37
N VAL A 36 2.88 -4.18 6.10
CA VAL A 36 2.79 -3.36 7.32
C VAL A 36 3.87 -3.70 8.35
N ASN A 37 4.23 -4.99 8.50
CA ASN A 37 5.33 -5.41 9.38
C ASN A 37 6.71 -4.88 8.94
N ASP A 38 6.96 -4.79 7.63
CA ASP A 38 8.22 -4.24 7.10
C ASP A 38 8.25 -2.73 7.31
N LEU A 39 7.11 -2.06 7.13
CA LEU A 39 6.94 -0.63 7.38
C LEU A 39 7.13 -0.28 8.87
N LEU A 40 6.62 -1.12 9.78
CA LEU A 40 6.83 -0.95 11.22
C LEU A 40 8.30 -1.17 11.62
N SER A 41 9.02 -2.03 10.89
CA SER A 41 10.44 -2.31 11.12
C SER A 41 11.35 -1.22 10.54
N ASN A 42 10.88 -0.49 9.53
CA ASN A 42 11.58 0.60 8.87
C ASN A 42 10.59 1.72 8.51
N PRO A 43 10.21 2.56 9.49
CA PRO A 43 9.20 3.61 9.31
C PRO A 43 9.71 4.78 8.45
N GLU A 44 11.02 4.99 8.32
CA GLU A 44 11.57 6.08 7.50
C GLU A 44 11.24 5.96 6.00
N GLN A 45 10.76 4.80 5.54
CA GLN A 45 10.26 4.62 4.17
C GLN A 45 9.07 5.53 3.84
N ILE A 46 8.26 5.92 4.83
CA ILE A 46 7.13 6.84 4.64
C ILE A 46 7.61 8.21 4.16
N ASP A 47 8.79 8.65 4.60
CA ASP A 47 9.34 9.96 4.25
C ASP A 47 9.94 9.98 2.82
N MET A 48 10.05 8.82 2.17
CA MET A 48 10.67 8.66 0.84
C MET A 48 9.66 8.59 -0.31
N VAL A 49 8.37 8.77 -0.03
CA VAL A 49 7.28 8.64 -1.01
C VAL A 49 6.39 9.88 -1.06
N ASP A 50 5.72 10.08 -2.19
CA ASP A 50 4.86 11.24 -2.45
C ASP A 50 3.39 10.97 -2.10
N GLY A 51 3.03 9.71 -1.87
CA GLY A 51 1.68 9.29 -1.53
C GLY A 51 1.62 7.97 -0.77
N LEU A 52 0.54 7.80 -0.01
CA LEU A 52 0.23 6.60 0.76
C LEU A 52 -1.13 6.05 0.33
N MET A 53 -1.23 4.73 0.27
CA MET A 53 -2.50 4.03 0.04
C MET A 53 -2.67 2.89 1.03
N PHE A 54 -3.78 2.92 1.77
CA PHE A 54 -4.28 1.78 2.51
C PHE A 54 -5.14 0.93 1.58
N VAL A 55 -4.80 -0.34 1.45
CA VAL A 55 -5.43 -1.23 0.48
C VAL A 55 -6.63 -1.94 1.10
N GLY A 56 -7.67 -2.16 0.29
CA GLY A 56 -8.88 -2.86 0.72
C GLY A 56 -8.70 -4.38 0.86
N GLY A 57 -9.70 -5.00 1.47
CA GLY A 57 -9.81 -6.46 1.61
C GLY A 57 -10.45 -6.82 2.94
N PHE A 58 -10.06 -7.98 3.49
CA PHE A 58 -10.58 -8.54 4.74
C PHE A 58 -9.43 -8.70 5.72
N SER A 59 -8.90 -7.59 6.25
CA SER A 59 -7.71 -7.60 7.09
C SER A 59 -7.94 -8.51 8.31
N TYR A 60 -7.02 -9.45 8.54
CA TYR A 60 -7.18 -10.51 9.56
C TYR A 60 -8.54 -11.26 9.49
N GLY A 61 -9.14 -11.34 8.30
CA GLY A 61 -10.45 -11.96 8.06
C GLY A 61 -11.62 -11.23 8.70
N ASP A 62 -11.49 -9.93 8.98
CA ASP A 62 -12.47 -9.09 9.70
C ASP A 62 -12.88 -9.66 11.07
N HIS A 63 -12.03 -10.50 11.68
CA HIS A 63 -12.37 -11.34 12.83
C HIS A 63 -12.84 -10.55 14.06
N MET A 64 -12.24 -9.38 14.33
CA MET A 64 -12.71 -8.47 15.39
C MET A 64 -13.70 -7.44 14.82
N THR A 65 -13.37 -6.88 13.67
CA THR A 65 -14.19 -5.97 12.84
C THR A 65 -13.43 -5.73 11.54
N SER A 66 -14.10 -5.26 10.49
CA SER A 66 -13.43 -4.72 9.30
C SER A 66 -12.59 -3.48 9.67
N GLY A 67 -11.38 -3.36 9.10
CA GLY A 67 -10.44 -2.24 9.32
C GLY A 67 -9.31 -2.22 8.29
#